data_AF-A0A0Q4PCZ8-F1
#
_entry.id   AF-A0A0Q4PCZ8-F1
#
_cell.length_a   1.000
_cell.length_b   1.000
_cell.length_c   1.000
_cell.angle_alpha   90.00
_cell.angle_beta   90.00
_cell.angle_gamma   90.00
#
_symmetry.space_group_name_H-M   'P 1'
#
loop_
_entity.id
_entity.type
_entity.pdbx_description
1 polymer ?
#
loop_
_entity_poly.entity_id
_entity_poly.type
_entity_poly.pdbx_seq_one_letter_code
_entity_poly.pdbx_strand_id
1 'polypeptide(L)'
;MQRFLAGLIATTLLASAPIHAQQVPAPLKDCRALLKSARGDIERTPQTEIEDLEDGCRFTQIGFALDTHVTADIDEMIIRSPDLLAVWPTGDVFEAADLTLNGFSVLPGYKTNLRLVYDTDPEALTANIERLHFDAGPLGAFTVSARFSQFDNTDLGSPLLENQGGIIHSLDISLHDSGLGALLLLSLQPITGLPSEDDVIAMSTIIRAWPERRLSTVSAESLVRFLTAIPDLIGDWTFSFESQTGLAIKDLAAANFAQFAGRLPKDSIISATAAKR
;
A
#
# COMPACT_ATOMS: atom_id res chain seq x y z
N MET A 1 -14.55 -0.62 3.47
CA MET A 1 -13.57 -1.64 3.01
C MET A 1 -12.52 -1.05 2.07
N GLN A 2 -12.89 -0.46 0.92
CA GLN A 2 -11.95 0.31 0.09
C GLN A 2 -11.37 1.52 0.83
N ARG A 3 -12.24 2.29 1.51
CA ARG A 3 -11.86 3.35 2.47
C ARG A 3 -11.14 2.83 3.72
N PHE A 4 -11.10 1.52 3.94
CA PHE A 4 -10.46 0.91 5.10
C PHE A 4 -9.02 0.52 4.78
N LEU A 5 -8.73 -0.04 3.61
CA LEU A 5 -7.36 -0.31 3.15
C LEU A 5 -6.68 0.95 2.62
N ALA A 6 -7.39 1.74 1.81
CA ALA A 6 -6.95 3.09 1.47
C ALA A 6 -6.96 3.97 2.70
N GLY A 7 -7.84 3.76 3.68
CA GLY A 7 -7.82 4.50 4.95
C GLY A 7 -6.77 4.01 5.93
N LEU A 8 -6.34 2.75 5.93
CA LEU A 8 -5.21 2.28 6.75
C LEU A 8 -3.90 2.71 6.12
N ILE A 9 -3.70 2.45 4.82
CA ILE A 9 -2.50 2.87 4.09
C ILE A 9 -2.44 4.39 4.08
N ALA A 10 -3.57 5.08 3.84
CA ALA A 10 -3.59 6.52 3.97
C ALA A 10 -3.47 6.93 5.44
N THR A 11 -4.22 6.51 6.47
CA THR A 11 -3.96 6.97 7.87
C THR A 11 -2.54 6.68 8.39
N THR A 12 -1.90 5.62 7.91
CA THR A 12 -0.50 5.30 8.26
C THR A 12 0.53 6.08 7.43
N LEU A 13 0.14 6.58 6.24
CA LEU A 13 0.87 7.59 5.45
C LEU A 13 0.39 9.04 5.68
N LEU A 14 -0.73 9.24 6.38
CA LEU A 14 -1.50 10.49 6.60
C LEU A 14 -1.48 10.90 8.08
N ALA A 15 -0.73 10.19 8.92
CA ALA A 15 -0.35 10.73 10.22
C ALA A 15 0.56 11.98 10.09
N SER A 16 0.85 12.41 8.85
CA SER A 16 1.64 13.58 8.49
C SER A 16 0.85 14.49 7.55
N ALA A 17 -0.12 15.23 8.09
CA ALA A 17 -0.63 16.44 7.47
C ALA A 17 -0.16 17.63 8.31
N PRO A 18 0.47 18.66 7.72
CA PRO A 18 0.97 19.80 8.49
C PRO A 18 -0.19 20.62 9.05
N ILE A 19 -0.37 20.57 10.37
CA ILE A 19 -1.18 21.56 11.08
C ILE A 19 -0.42 22.88 11.02
N HIS A 20 -0.99 23.84 10.29
CA HIS A 20 -0.40 25.16 10.11
C HIS A 20 -0.08 25.82 11.46
N ALA A 21 1.20 26.19 11.62
CA ALA A 21 1.75 27.16 12.56
C ALA A 21 1.12 27.14 13.97
N GLN A 22 1.29 26.05 14.69
CA GLN A 22 1.32 26.05 16.15
C GLN A 22 2.77 25.89 16.63
N GLN A 23 3.08 26.40 17.82
CA GLN A 23 4.38 26.21 18.47
C GLN A 23 4.85 24.77 18.24
N VAL A 24 6.08 24.58 17.72
CA VAL A 24 6.66 23.25 17.48
C VAL A 24 6.37 22.40 18.71
N PRO A 25 5.49 21.39 18.60
CA PRO A 25 5.04 20.65 19.76
C PRO A 25 6.25 20.02 20.45
N ALA A 26 6.29 20.09 21.77
CA ALA A 26 7.37 19.48 22.52
C ALA A 26 7.39 17.95 22.24
N PRO A 27 8.58 17.33 22.15
CA PRO A 27 8.68 15.88 22.02
C PRO A 27 7.87 15.14 23.09
N LEU A 28 7.24 14.06 22.68
CA LEU A 28 6.50 13.17 23.57
C LEU A 28 7.51 12.46 24.50
N LYS A 29 7.08 12.22 25.74
CA LYS A 29 7.96 11.63 26.76
C LYS A 29 8.06 10.11 26.68
N ASP A 30 6.98 9.47 26.26
CA ASP A 30 6.81 8.01 26.26
C ASP A 30 5.70 7.60 25.29
N CYS A 31 5.57 6.30 25.04
CA CYS A 31 4.53 5.72 24.19
C CYS A 31 3.11 5.95 24.73
N ARG A 32 2.97 6.19 26.04
CA ARG A 32 1.68 6.57 26.64
C ARG A 32 1.25 7.97 26.20
N ALA A 33 2.18 8.91 26.06
CA ALA A 33 1.93 10.23 25.52
C ALA A 33 1.56 10.15 24.03
N LEU A 34 2.22 9.27 23.25
CA LEU A 34 1.85 9.00 21.85
C LEU A 34 0.42 8.50 21.72
N LEU A 35 0.04 7.49 22.49
CA LEU A 35 -1.34 6.97 22.44
C LEU A 35 -2.37 8.03 22.86
N LYS A 36 -1.99 8.95 23.76
CA LYS A 36 -2.84 10.06 24.16
C LYS A 36 -2.97 11.13 23.07
N SER A 37 -1.91 11.39 22.30
CA SER A 37 -1.97 12.33 21.16
C SER A 37 -2.75 11.74 19.98
N ALA A 38 -2.72 10.43 19.77
CA ALA A 38 -3.49 9.72 18.74
C ALA A 38 -4.97 9.50 19.10
N ARG A 39 -5.47 10.18 20.16
CA ARG A 39 -6.83 9.98 20.64
C ARG A 39 -7.84 10.50 19.61
N GLY A 40 -8.72 9.62 19.16
CA GLY A 40 -9.69 9.89 18.10
C GLY A 40 -9.49 8.95 16.91
N ASP A 41 -8.25 8.54 16.67
CA ASP A 41 -7.87 7.54 15.67
C ASP A 41 -7.62 6.18 16.33
N ILE A 42 -7.00 6.21 17.52
CA ILE A 42 -6.69 5.02 18.31
C ILE A 42 -7.39 5.09 19.68
N GLU A 43 -8.15 4.06 19.97
CA GLU A 43 -8.93 3.91 21.20
C GLU A 43 -8.31 2.89 22.14
N ARG A 44 -8.31 3.22 23.44
CA ARG A 44 -7.86 2.30 24.49
C ARG A 44 -9.02 1.40 24.88
N THR A 45 -8.78 0.10 24.90
CA THR A 45 -9.67 -0.87 25.54
C THR A 45 -9.30 -1.01 27.03
N PRO A 46 -10.15 -1.61 27.85
CA PRO A 46 -9.80 -1.96 29.23
C PRO A 46 -8.57 -2.88 29.36
N GLN A 47 -8.21 -3.60 28.29
CA GLN A 47 -7.11 -4.55 28.23
C GLN A 47 -5.85 -3.96 27.56
N THR A 48 -5.84 -2.68 27.18
CA THR A 48 -4.71 -2.09 26.48
C THR A 48 -3.44 -2.08 27.33
N GLU A 49 -2.39 -2.73 26.85
CA GLU A 49 -1.02 -2.60 27.37
C GLU A 49 -0.18 -1.70 26.46
N ILE A 50 0.79 -1.01 27.07
CA ILE A 50 1.70 -0.08 26.38
C ILE A 50 3.12 -0.42 26.81
N GLU A 51 3.98 -0.61 25.83
CA GLU A 51 5.40 -0.92 26.01
C GLU A 51 6.25 0.08 25.21
N ASP A 52 7.19 0.73 25.91
CA ASP A 52 8.24 1.53 25.29
C ASP A 52 9.32 0.60 24.73
N LEU A 53 9.56 0.65 23.43
CA LEU A 53 10.63 -0.10 22.76
C LEU A 53 11.86 0.80 22.60
N GLU A 54 13.03 0.20 22.34
CA GLU A 54 14.27 0.94 22.10
C GLU A 54 14.16 1.91 20.91
N ASP A 55 13.41 1.52 19.87
CA ASP A 55 13.27 2.22 18.60
C ASP A 55 11.80 2.54 18.25
N GLY A 56 10.89 2.51 19.23
CA GLY A 56 9.49 2.70 18.94
C GLY A 56 8.52 2.42 20.08
N CYS A 57 7.28 2.12 19.69
CA CYS A 57 6.19 1.85 20.60
C CYS A 57 5.46 0.58 20.24
N ARG A 58 5.03 -0.17 21.26
CA ARG A 58 4.13 -1.30 21.12
C ARG A 58 2.88 -1.10 21.96
N PHE A 59 1.74 -1.40 21.34
CA PHE A 59 0.42 -1.31 21.94
C PHE A 59 -0.30 -2.62 21.67
N THR A 60 -0.95 -3.18 22.69
CA THR A 60 -1.77 -4.39 22.53
C THR A 60 -3.22 -4.08 22.84
N GLN A 61 -4.14 -4.85 22.25
CA GLN A 61 -5.58 -4.76 22.51
C GLN A 61 -6.09 -3.31 22.41
N ILE A 62 -5.93 -2.70 21.23
CA ILE A 62 -6.39 -1.33 20.95
C ILE A 62 -7.56 -1.36 19.98
N GLY A 63 -8.42 -0.36 20.05
CA GLY A 63 -9.41 -0.08 19.01
C GLY A 63 -8.85 0.90 18.00
N PHE A 64 -9.22 0.77 16.73
CA PHE A 64 -8.92 1.72 15.67
C PHE A 64 -10.22 2.28 15.11
N ALA A 65 -10.40 3.60 15.20
CA ALA A 65 -11.60 4.28 14.73
C ALA A 65 -11.49 4.52 13.22
N LEU A 66 -12.36 3.87 12.45
CA LEU A 66 -12.39 3.98 10.99
C LEU A 66 -13.37 5.05 10.50
N ASP A 67 -14.39 5.30 11.32
CA ASP A 67 -15.36 6.38 11.24
C ASP A 67 -15.98 6.51 12.64
N THR A 68 -16.75 7.57 12.87
CA THR A 68 -17.56 7.86 14.06
C THR A 68 -18.40 6.69 14.60
N HIS A 69 -18.59 5.62 13.82
CA HIS A 69 -19.45 4.48 14.17
C HIS A 69 -18.77 3.11 14.02
N VAL A 70 -17.52 3.02 13.54
CA VAL A 70 -16.86 1.74 13.26
C VAL A 70 -15.50 1.71 13.93
N THR A 71 -15.36 0.82 14.91
CA THR A 71 -14.09 0.48 15.55
C THR A 71 -13.66 -0.92 15.10
N ALA A 72 -12.39 -1.05 14.70
CA ALA A 72 -11.76 -2.36 14.50
C ALA A 72 -10.86 -2.66 15.69
N ASP A 73 -11.02 -3.84 16.28
CA ASP A 73 -10.11 -4.31 17.32
C ASP A 73 -8.80 -4.78 16.67
N ILE A 74 -7.68 -4.34 17.23
CA ILE A 74 -6.32 -4.70 16.82
C ILE A 74 -5.65 -5.40 18.01
N ASP A 75 -5.17 -6.62 17.79
CA ASP A 75 -4.53 -7.40 18.85
C ASP A 75 -3.19 -6.78 19.25
N GLU A 76 -2.44 -6.27 18.28
CA GLU A 76 -1.16 -5.60 18.49
C GLU A 76 -0.84 -4.59 17.38
N MET A 77 -0.29 -3.44 17.78
CA MET A 77 0.31 -2.44 16.91
C MET A 77 1.74 -2.17 17.37
N ILE A 78 2.69 -2.20 16.44
CA ILE A 78 4.08 -1.83 16.66
C ILE A 78 4.42 -0.74 15.67
N ILE A 79 4.95 0.38 16.15
CA ILE A 79 5.45 1.48 15.33
C ILE A 79 6.92 1.69 15.70
N ARG A 80 7.81 1.54 14.74
CA ARG A 80 9.24 1.86 14.87
C ARG A 80 9.60 2.94 13.88
N SER A 81 10.28 3.96 14.35
CA SER A 81 10.76 5.05 13.51
C SER A 81 11.86 5.81 14.26
N PRO A 82 12.93 6.24 13.58
CA PRO A 82 13.86 7.20 14.15
C PRO A 82 13.11 8.43 14.67
N ASP A 83 13.40 8.83 15.90
CA ASP A 83 12.81 10.02 16.53
C ASP A 83 11.27 10.03 16.59
N LEU A 84 10.63 8.84 16.62
CA LEU A 84 9.17 8.67 16.64
C LEU A 84 8.46 9.65 17.59
N LEU A 85 8.91 9.73 18.85
CA LEU A 85 8.29 10.56 19.88
C LEU A 85 8.53 12.07 19.67
N ALA A 86 9.57 12.45 18.95
CA ALA A 86 9.87 13.85 18.64
C ALA A 86 9.16 14.33 17.37
N VAL A 87 9.07 13.48 16.35
CA VAL A 87 8.48 13.82 15.04
C VAL A 87 6.96 13.67 15.07
N TRP A 88 6.40 12.62 15.70
CA TRP A 88 4.95 12.39 15.76
C TRP A 88 4.09 13.64 16.08
N PRO A 89 4.39 14.43 17.14
CA PRO A 89 3.52 15.55 17.49
C PRO A 89 3.62 16.72 16.51
N THR A 90 4.64 16.79 15.66
CA THR A 90 4.81 17.86 14.65
C THR A 90 3.90 17.68 13.43
N GLY A 91 3.52 16.43 13.12
CA GLY A 91 2.83 16.09 11.87
C GLY A 91 3.76 16.08 10.65
N ASP A 92 5.07 16.13 10.85
CA ASP A 92 6.06 15.95 9.78
C ASP A 92 6.15 14.47 9.36
N VAL A 93 6.67 14.23 8.15
CA VAL A 93 6.83 12.86 7.63
C VAL A 93 8.04 12.20 8.27
N PHE A 94 7.90 10.93 8.68
CA PHE A 94 9.02 10.14 9.15
C PHE A 94 9.95 9.77 7.99
N GLU A 95 11.25 9.96 8.17
CA GLU A 95 12.27 9.54 7.19
C GLU A 95 12.31 8.01 7.02
N ALA A 96 11.93 7.26 8.05
CA ALA A 96 11.74 5.82 7.96
C ALA A 96 10.71 5.34 8.96
N ALA A 97 9.93 4.32 8.61
CA ALA A 97 9.02 3.66 9.54
C ALA A 97 8.86 2.17 9.25
N ASP A 98 8.75 1.37 10.31
CA ASP A 98 8.26 0.00 10.32
C ASP A 98 7.00 -0.05 11.18
N LEU A 99 5.86 -0.09 10.51
CA LEU A 99 4.56 -0.26 11.11
C LEU A 99 4.12 -1.71 10.97
N THR A 100 3.69 -2.32 12.07
CA THR A 100 3.06 -3.63 12.08
C THR A 100 1.72 -3.55 12.82
N LEU A 101 0.67 -4.09 12.20
CA LEU A 101 -0.66 -4.26 12.78
C LEU A 101 -1.02 -5.73 12.70
N ASN A 102 -1.25 -6.35 13.84
CA ASN A 102 -1.54 -7.77 13.96
C ASN A 102 -2.97 -8.00 14.45
N GLY A 103 -3.62 -9.00 13.85
CA GLY A 103 -4.90 -9.51 14.32
C GLY A 103 -6.04 -8.50 14.25
N PHE A 104 -6.02 -7.59 13.28
CA PHE A 104 -7.18 -6.73 13.04
C PHE A 104 -8.20 -7.44 12.15
N SER A 105 -9.49 -7.19 12.36
CA SER A 105 -10.56 -7.83 11.58
C SER A 105 -11.22 -6.83 10.65
N VAL A 106 -10.87 -6.92 9.35
CA VAL A 106 -11.58 -6.20 8.28
C VAL A 106 -12.88 -6.91 7.89
N LEU A 107 -12.90 -8.23 8.09
CA LEU A 107 -14.00 -9.11 7.74
C LEU A 107 -14.39 -9.97 8.96
N PRO A 108 -15.69 -10.19 9.20
CA PRO A 108 -16.14 -11.07 10.27
C PRO A 108 -15.52 -12.47 10.13
N GLY A 109 -14.89 -12.96 11.20
CA GLY A 109 -14.32 -14.30 11.27
C GLY A 109 -12.89 -14.46 10.73
N TYR A 110 -12.27 -13.40 10.20
CA TYR A 110 -10.89 -13.44 9.73
C TYR A 110 -10.04 -12.41 10.48
N LYS A 111 -8.88 -12.85 10.95
CA LYS A 111 -7.83 -12.01 11.50
C LYS A 111 -6.83 -11.73 10.39
N THR A 112 -6.48 -10.46 10.24
CA THR A 112 -5.59 -9.98 9.20
C THR A 112 -4.41 -9.25 9.82
N ASN A 113 -3.27 -9.33 9.15
CA ASN A 113 -2.04 -8.65 9.55
C ASN A 113 -1.59 -7.72 8.43
N LEU A 114 -0.99 -6.60 8.81
CA LEU A 114 -0.42 -5.61 7.92
C LEU A 114 0.98 -5.25 8.41
N ARG A 115 1.95 -5.19 7.50
CA ARG A 115 3.25 -4.61 7.78
C ARG A 115 3.62 -3.63 6.68
N LEU A 116 3.99 -2.42 7.06
CA LEU A 116 4.49 -1.39 6.16
C LEU A 116 5.89 -0.98 6.62
N VAL A 117 6.87 -1.13 5.74
CA VAL A 117 8.25 -0.71 5.94
C VAL A 117 8.62 0.23 4.80
N TYR A 118 9.03 1.44 5.13
CA TYR A 118 9.48 2.42 4.16
C TYR A 118 10.62 3.30 4.68
N ASP A 119 11.37 3.85 3.74
CA ASP A 119 12.30 4.95 3.92
C ASP A 119 12.03 6.04 2.89
N THR A 120 12.36 7.28 3.22
CA THR A 120 12.12 8.46 2.39
C THR A 120 13.12 9.54 2.71
N ASP A 121 13.48 10.31 1.69
CA ASP A 121 14.29 11.52 1.79
C ASP A 121 13.45 12.67 1.24
N PRO A 122 12.80 13.46 2.12
CA PRO A 122 11.98 14.59 1.72
C PRO A 122 12.76 15.68 0.97
N GLU A 123 14.06 15.86 1.26
CA GLU A 123 14.88 16.86 0.55
C GLU A 123 15.21 16.40 -0.87
N ALA A 124 15.52 15.11 -1.04
CA ALA A 124 15.78 14.51 -2.35
C ALA A 124 14.51 14.13 -3.13
N LEU A 125 13.33 14.20 -2.50
CA LEU A 125 12.03 13.75 -3.04
C LEU A 125 12.08 12.29 -3.49
N THR A 126 12.72 11.42 -2.69
CA THR A 126 12.80 9.99 -2.98
C THR A 126 12.11 9.19 -1.90
N ALA A 127 11.46 8.10 -2.28
CA ALA A 127 10.85 7.19 -1.33
C ALA A 127 11.08 5.75 -1.76
N ASN A 128 11.19 4.85 -0.79
CA ASN A 128 11.31 3.43 -1.00
C ASN A 128 10.37 2.70 -0.04
N ILE A 129 9.39 2.00 -0.59
CA ILE A 129 8.58 1.04 0.13
C ILE A 129 9.34 -0.28 0.05
N GLU A 130 10.08 -0.61 1.12
CA GLU A 130 10.74 -1.91 1.23
C GLU A 130 9.70 -3.03 1.23
N ARG A 131 8.59 -2.82 1.97
CA ARG A 131 7.54 -3.83 2.09
C ARG A 131 6.22 -3.24 2.56
N LEU A 132 5.19 -3.37 1.75
CA LEU A 132 3.80 -3.37 2.19
C LEU A 132 3.28 -4.81 2.08
N HIS A 133 3.10 -5.48 3.21
CA HIS A 133 2.63 -6.85 3.29
C HIS A 133 1.27 -6.90 3.98
N PHE A 134 0.31 -7.55 3.36
CA PHE A 134 -1.01 -7.81 3.93
C PHE A 134 -1.28 -9.31 3.89
N ASP A 135 -1.63 -9.87 5.05
CA ASP A 135 -1.92 -11.28 5.24
C ASP A 135 -3.34 -11.45 5.78
N ALA A 136 -4.20 -12.11 5.02
CA ALA A 136 -5.57 -12.43 5.40
C ALA A 136 -5.75 -13.90 5.81
N GLY A 137 -4.67 -14.56 6.22
CA GLY A 137 -4.62 -15.94 6.64
C GLY A 137 -5.06 -16.89 5.52
N PRO A 138 -6.14 -17.68 5.72
CA PRO A 138 -6.55 -18.69 4.74
C PRO A 138 -7.01 -18.13 3.40
N LEU A 139 -7.34 -16.83 3.32
CA LEU A 139 -7.80 -16.19 2.09
C LEU A 139 -6.64 -15.88 1.13
N GLY A 140 -5.44 -15.68 1.67
CA GLY A 140 -4.28 -15.27 0.88
C GLY A 140 -3.52 -14.10 1.49
N ALA A 141 -2.48 -13.68 0.78
CA ALA A 141 -1.63 -12.56 1.16
C ALA A 141 -1.10 -11.82 -0.08
N PHE A 142 -0.80 -10.53 0.05
CA PHE A 142 -0.06 -9.79 -0.97
C PHE A 142 1.11 -9.03 -0.37
N THR A 143 2.13 -8.81 -1.19
CA THR A 143 3.28 -7.97 -0.85
C THR A 143 3.56 -7.02 -2.00
N VAL A 144 3.86 -5.77 -1.67
CA VAL A 144 4.31 -4.75 -2.61
C VAL A 144 5.63 -4.16 -2.12
N SER A 145 6.57 -3.96 -3.03
CA SER A 145 7.74 -3.11 -2.82
C SER A 145 7.90 -2.16 -3.99
N ALA A 146 8.33 -0.93 -3.74
CA ALA A 146 8.41 0.08 -4.78
C ALA A 146 9.45 1.16 -4.48
N ARG A 147 10.07 1.71 -5.52
CA ARG A 147 11.02 2.81 -5.41
C ARG A 147 10.57 3.99 -6.26
N PHE A 148 10.62 5.17 -5.66
CA PHE A 148 10.12 6.41 -6.21
C PHE A 148 11.19 7.51 -6.25
N SER A 149 11.07 8.41 -7.22
CA SER A 149 11.74 9.71 -7.24
C SER A 149 10.75 10.81 -7.59
N GLN A 150 11.10 12.07 -7.31
CA GLN A 150 10.21 13.23 -7.48
C GLN A 150 8.87 13.05 -6.75
N PHE A 151 8.89 12.28 -5.67
CA PHE A 151 7.72 11.91 -4.90
C PHE A 151 7.69 12.74 -3.63
N ASP A 152 6.70 13.63 -3.55
CA ASP A 152 6.44 14.40 -2.36
C ASP A 152 5.48 13.63 -1.46
N ASN A 153 6.02 13.03 -0.40
CA ASN A 153 5.26 12.26 0.59
C ASN A 153 4.49 13.16 1.58
N THR A 154 4.64 14.48 1.51
CA THR A 154 3.86 15.44 2.33
C THR A 154 2.48 15.75 1.72
N ASP A 155 2.26 15.46 0.43
CA ASP A 155 1.04 15.77 -0.34
C ASP A 155 0.10 14.56 -0.54
N LEU A 156 0.17 13.55 0.32
CA LEU A 156 -0.63 12.32 0.21
C LEU A 156 -2.13 12.49 0.52
N GLY A 157 -2.57 13.72 0.81
CA GLY A 157 -3.96 14.05 1.13
C GLY A 157 -4.94 13.97 -0.05
N SER A 158 -4.47 13.82 -1.30
CA SER A 158 -5.34 13.66 -2.46
C SER A 158 -5.56 12.18 -2.82
N PRO A 159 -6.80 11.65 -2.70
CA PRO A 159 -7.11 10.26 -3.07
C PRO A 159 -7.13 10.04 -4.60
N LEU A 160 -6.85 11.06 -5.40
CA LEU A 160 -6.88 11.00 -6.86
C LEU A 160 -5.44 10.90 -7.40
N LEU A 161 -5.11 9.75 -8.00
CA LEU A 161 -3.82 9.47 -8.66
C LEU A 161 -3.41 10.55 -9.68
N GLU A 162 -4.37 11.27 -10.26
CA GLU A 162 -4.14 12.32 -11.27
C GLU A 162 -3.34 13.51 -10.73
N ASN A 163 -3.40 13.77 -9.42
CA ASN A 163 -2.69 14.87 -8.77
C ASN A 163 -1.41 14.42 -8.07
N GLN A 164 -1.13 13.11 -8.03
CA GLN A 164 0.05 12.59 -7.36
C GLN A 164 1.30 12.76 -8.25
N GLY A 165 2.22 13.61 -7.80
CA GLY A 165 3.57 13.70 -8.35
C GLY A 165 4.39 12.45 -8.01
N GLY A 166 5.37 12.14 -8.84
CA GLY A 166 6.30 11.03 -8.60
C GLY A 166 6.58 10.16 -9.81
N ILE A 167 7.72 9.49 -9.78
CA ILE A 167 8.24 8.59 -10.79
C ILE A 167 8.56 7.26 -10.12
N ILE A 168 7.93 6.18 -10.60
CA ILE A 168 8.17 4.80 -10.17
C ILE A 168 9.36 4.25 -10.96
N HIS A 169 10.44 3.90 -10.27
CA HIS A 169 11.61 3.26 -10.88
C HIS A 169 11.57 1.74 -10.79
N SER A 170 11.01 1.21 -9.72
CA SER A 170 10.78 -0.22 -9.56
C SER A 170 9.48 -0.46 -8.80
N LEU A 171 8.81 -1.54 -9.16
CA LEU A 171 7.59 -2.01 -8.51
C LEU A 171 7.55 -3.53 -8.59
N ASP A 172 7.51 -4.18 -7.43
CA ASP A 172 7.31 -5.62 -7.32
C ASP A 172 6.03 -5.90 -6.55
N ILE A 173 5.26 -6.85 -7.06
CA ILE A 173 4.01 -7.31 -6.47
C ILE A 173 4.05 -8.83 -6.43
N SER A 174 3.78 -9.40 -5.26
CA SER A 174 3.52 -10.84 -5.10
C SER A 174 2.13 -11.02 -4.51
N LEU A 175 1.34 -11.92 -5.06
CA LEU A 175 0.01 -12.29 -4.58
C LEU A 175 -0.07 -13.81 -4.42
N HIS A 176 -0.36 -14.27 -3.22
CA HIS A 176 -0.83 -15.61 -2.94
C HIS A 176 -2.34 -15.55 -2.75
N ASP A 177 -3.11 -16.11 -3.67
CA ASP A 177 -4.57 -16.02 -3.64
C ASP A 177 -5.24 -17.39 -3.42
N SER A 178 -6.10 -17.45 -2.41
CA SER A 178 -7.02 -18.57 -2.16
C SER A 178 -8.46 -18.08 -1.94
N GLY A 179 -8.80 -16.87 -2.42
CA GLY A 179 -10.09 -16.20 -2.18
C GLY A 179 -9.98 -14.72 -1.77
N LEU A 180 -8.77 -14.21 -1.54
CA LEU A 180 -8.51 -12.80 -1.22
C LEU A 180 -8.90 -11.87 -2.37
N GLY A 181 -8.60 -12.25 -3.60
CA GLY A 181 -8.81 -11.48 -4.83
C GLY A 181 -10.29 -11.24 -5.07
N ALA A 182 -11.15 -12.23 -4.82
CA ALA A 182 -12.59 -12.04 -4.86
C ALA A 182 -13.03 -10.92 -3.91
N LEU A 183 -12.51 -10.88 -2.69
CA LEU A 183 -12.87 -9.86 -1.69
C LEU A 183 -12.34 -8.47 -2.05
N LEU A 184 -11.07 -8.39 -2.47
CA LEU A 184 -10.46 -7.12 -2.87
C LEU A 184 -11.13 -6.57 -4.13
N LEU A 185 -11.27 -7.38 -5.17
CA LEU A 185 -11.87 -6.97 -6.45
C LEU A 185 -13.34 -6.57 -6.29
N LEU A 186 -14.16 -7.32 -5.52
CA LEU A 186 -15.55 -6.93 -5.25
C LEU A 186 -15.64 -5.54 -4.58
N SER A 187 -14.65 -5.19 -3.76
CA SER A 187 -14.59 -3.87 -3.15
C SER A 187 -14.16 -2.76 -4.13
N LEU A 188 -13.40 -3.10 -5.16
CA LEU A 188 -12.92 -2.17 -6.19
C LEU A 188 -13.93 -1.97 -7.34
N GLN A 189 -14.77 -2.98 -7.61
CA GLN A 189 -15.73 -3.03 -8.72
C GLN A 189 -16.61 -1.78 -8.89
N PRO A 190 -17.19 -1.18 -7.84
CA PRO A 190 -18.04 0.00 -8.01
C PRO A 190 -17.29 1.22 -8.55
N ILE A 191 -15.96 1.23 -8.46
CA ILE A 191 -15.10 2.34 -8.88
C ILE A 191 -14.41 2.03 -10.20
N THR A 192 -13.85 0.83 -10.36
CA THR A 192 -13.02 0.47 -11.52
C THR A 192 -13.79 -0.28 -12.60
N GLY A 193 -14.96 -0.84 -12.28
CA GLY A 193 -15.56 -1.90 -13.09
C GLY A 193 -14.71 -3.18 -13.10
N LEU A 194 -15.26 -4.26 -13.66
CA LEU A 194 -14.45 -5.39 -14.13
C LEU A 194 -14.16 -5.18 -15.62
N PRO A 195 -12.98 -5.61 -16.11
CA PRO A 195 -12.74 -5.64 -17.55
C PRO A 195 -13.76 -6.58 -18.21
N SER A 196 -14.34 -6.14 -19.33
CA SER A 196 -15.17 -7.00 -20.17
C SER A 196 -14.31 -8.04 -20.89
N GLU A 197 -14.93 -9.05 -21.50
CA GLU A 197 -14.21 -10.04 -22.31
C GLU A 197 -13.44 -9.38 -23.47
N ASP A 198 -14.07 -8.40 -24.14
CA ASP A 198 -13.43 -7.62 -25.21
C ASP A 198 -12.23 -6.81 -24.68
N ASP A 199 -12.31 -6.25 -23.47
CA ASP A 199 -11.19 -5.56 -22.83
C ASP A 199 -10.02 -6.53 -22.57
N VAL A 200 -10.32 -7.72 -22.02
CA VAL A 200 -9.30 -8.75 -21.76
C VAL A 200 -8.62 -9.17 -23.06
N ILE A 201 -9.36 -9.36 -24.15
CA ILE A 201 -8.81 -9.69 -25.48
C ILE A 201 -7.92 -8.56 -26.00
N ALA A 202 -8.39 -7.31 -25.92
CA ALA A 202 -7.63 -6.15 -26.38
C ALA A 202 -6.33 -5.96 -25.59
N MET A 203 -6.39 -6.04 -24.26
CA MET A 203 -5.23 -5.96 -23.38
C MET A 203 -4.23 -7.08 -23.66
N SER A 204 -4.72 -8.31 -23.80
CA SER A 204 -3.87 -9.47 -24.09
C SER A 204 -3.15 -9.35 -25.43
N THR A 205 -3.83 -8.78 -26.43
CA THR A 205 -3.22 -8.52 -27.74
C THR A 205 -2.10 -7.49 -27.63
N ILE A 206 -2.30 -6.40 -26.87
CA ILE A 206 -1.29 -5.37 -26.66
C ILE A 206 -0.08 -5.93 -25.90
N ILE A 207 -0.30 -6.73 -24.84
CA ILE A 207 0.76 -7.35 -24.04
C ILE A 207 1.63 -8.26 -24.91
N ARG A 208 1.01 -9.14 -25.71
CA ARG A 208 1.74 -10.06 -26.61
C ARG A 208 2.49 -9.35 -27.72
N ALA A 209 2.07 -8.13 -28.09
CA ALA A 209 2.74 -7.32 -29.09
C ALA A 209 3.93 -6.52 -28.54
N TRP A 210 4.19 -6.54 -27.22
CA TRP A 210 5.35 -5.85 -26.66
C TRP A 210 6.67 -6.50 -27.10
N PRO A 211 7.74 -5.71 -27.28
CA PRO A 211 9.04 -6.26 -27.66
C PRO A 211 9.60 -7.22 -26.60
N GLU A 212 10.22 -8.31 -27.04
CA GLU A 212 10.89 -9.32 -26.18
C GLU A 212 11.86 -8.71 -25.16
N ARG A 213 12.55 -7.63 -25.54
CA ARG A 213 13.46 -6.89 -24.63
C ARG A 213 12.76 -6.24 -23.43
N ARG A 214 11.47 -5.94 -23.54
CA ARG A 214 10.64 -5.34 -22.49
C ARG A 214 9.95 -6.42 -21.68
N LEU A 215 9.39 -7.42 -22.36
CA LEU A 215 8.60 -8.48 -21.77
C LEU A 215 8.84 -9.76 -22.55
N SER A 216 9.39 -10.78 -21.89
CA SER A 216 9.60 -12.09 -22.53
C SER A 216 8.27 -12.74 -22.88
N THR A 217 8.25 -13.63 -23.88
CA THR A 217 7.04 -14.42 -24.22
C THR A 217 6.45 -15.13 -22.99
N VAL A 218 7.28 -15.70 -22.11
CA VAL A 218 6.82 -16.42 -20.90
C VAL A 218 6.12 -15.47 -19.92
N SER A 219 6.70 -14.29 -19.69
CA SER A 219 6.09 -13.28 -18.83
C SER A 219 4.84 -12.67 -19.45
N ALA A 220 4.80 -12.50 -20.78
CA ALA A 220 3.60 -12.07 -21.50
C ALA A 220 2.44 -13.03 -21.32
N GLU A 221 2.67 -14.34 -21.50
CA GLU A 221 1.62 -15.33 -21.26
C GLU A 221 1.23 -15.42 -19.78
N SER A 222 2.15 -15.16 -18.85
CA SER A 222 1.83 -15.09 -17.41
C SER A 222 0.92 -13.90 -17.08
N LEU A 223 1.19 -12.72 -17.65
CA LEU A 223 0.32 -11.54 -17.52
C LEU A 223 -1.05 -11.77 -18.14
N VAL A 224 -1.10 -12.38 -19.34
CA VAL A 224 -2.39 -12.71 -19.97
C VAL A 224 -3.18 -13.69 -19.10
N ARG A 225 -2.52 -14.71 -18.54
CA ARG A 225 -3.17 -15.65 -17.61
C ARG A 225 -3.75 -14.93 -16.39
N PHE A 226 -3.01 -13.97 -15.82
CA PHE A 226 -3.51 -13.15 -14.72
C PHE A 226 -4.77 -12.39 -15.11
N LEU A 227 -4.77 -11.68 -16.24
CA LEU A 227 -5.95 -10.94 -16.72
C LEU A 227 -7.15 -11.84 -16.97
N THR A 228 -6.93 -13.01 -17.56
CA THR A 228 -8.01 -13.98 -17.83
C THR A 228 -8.52 -14.68 -16.56
N ALA A 229 -7.73 -14.68 -15.48
CA ALA A 229 -8.15 -15.26 -14.22
C ALA A 229 -9.10 -14.33 -13.47
N ILE A 230 -9.16 -13.02 -13.75
CA ILE A 230 -10.10 -12.10 -13.10
C ILE A 230 -11.55 -12.50 -13.46
N PRO A 231 -12.47 -12.60 -12.47
CA PRO A 231 -12.31 -12.26 -11.05
C PRO A 231 -11.81 -13.40 -10.12
N ASP A 232 -11.64 -14.61 -10.64
CA ASP A 232 -11.20 -15.81 -9.92
C ASP A 232 -9.65 -15.98 -9.95
N LEU A 233 -8.96 -15.07 -9.27
CA LEU A 233 -7.49 -14.96 -9.24
C LEU A 233 -6.76 -16.07 -8.47
N ILE A 234 -7.36 -17.23 -8.20
CA ILE A 234 -6.74 -18.27 -7.36
C ILE A 234 -5.37 -18.70 -7.92
N GLY A 235 -4.34 -18.67 -7.07
CA GLY A 235 -2.97 -19.07 -7.40
C GLY A 235 -1.90 -18.14 -6.86
N ASP A 236 -0.67 -18.38 -7.29
CA ASP A 236 0.49 -17.58 -6.95
C ASP A 236 0.91 -16.73 -8.15
N TRP A 237 0.97 -15.42 -7.96
CA TRP A 237 1.24 -14.43 -8.99
C TRP A 237 2.37 -13.52 -8.58
N THR A 238 3.28 -13.25 -9.51
CA THR A 238 4.27 -12.18 -9.34
C THR A 238 4.27 -11.24 -10.54
N PHE A 239 4.55 -9.98 -10.27
CA PHE A 239 4.75 -8.93 -11.25
C PHE A 239 5.92 -8.07 -10.78
N SER A 240 6.85 -7.79 -11.69
CA SER A 240 7.94 -6.84 -11.47
C SER A 240 8.03 -5.90 -12.64
N PHE A 241 8.27 -4.63 -12.34
CA PHE A 241 8.57 -3.57 -13.28
C PHE A 241 9.85 -2.87 -12.83
N GLU A 242 10.74 -2.60 -13.77
CA GLU A 242 11.94 -1.79 -13.56
C GLU A 242 12.15 -0.82 -14.73
N SER A 243 12.56 0.42 -14.43
CA SER A 243 12.98 1.40 -15.43
C SER A 243 13.92 2.45 -14.81
N GLN A 244 14.99 2.76 -15.54
CA GLN A 244 15.91 3.85 -15.20
C GLN A 244 15.23 5.20 -15.40
N THR A 245 14.50 5.38 -16.52
CA THR A 245 13.71 6.60 -16.75
C THR A 245 12.56 6.72 -15.76
N GLY A 246 11.96 5.59 -15.40
CA GLY A 246 10.82 5.47 -14.50
C GLY A 246 9.49 5.85 -15.14
N LEU A 247 8.40 5.35 -14.55
CA LEU A 247 7.01 5.58 -14.96
C LEU A 247 6.38 6.64 -14.06
N ALA A 248 5.80 7.70 -14.62
CA ALA A 248 5.14 8.71 -13.78
C ALA A 248 3.88 8.13 -13.11
N ILE A 249 3.64 8.44 -11.83
CA ILE A 249 2.49 7.91 -11.08
C ILE A 249 1.16 8.26 -11.78
N LYS A 250 1.02 9.49 -12.24
CA LYS A 250 -0.14 9.95 -13.03
C LYS A 250 -0.44 9.09 -14.28
N ASP A 251 0.56 8.39 -14.81
CA ASP A 251 0.39 7.55 -15.99
C ASP A 251 -0.35 6.24 -15.67
N LEU A 252 -0.42 5.84 -14.40
CA LEU A 252 -1.28 4.76 -13.92
C LEU A 252 -2.77 5.07 -14.09
N ALA A 253 -3.14 6.35 -14.10
CA ALA A 253 -4.52 6.82 -14.33
C ALA A 253 -4.86 6.99 -15.82
N ALA A 254 -4.17 6.28 -16.72
CA ALA A 254 -4.50 6.33 -18.15
C ALA A 254 -5.95 5.86 -18.41
N ALA A 255 -6.62 6.50 -19.38
CA ALA A 255 -8.03 6.23 -19.65
C ALA A 255 -8.31 4.81 -20.20
N ASN A 256 -7.28 4.13 -20.72
CA ASN A 256 -7.34 2.73 -21.13
C ASN A 256 -5.93 2.11 -21.19
N PHE A 257 -5.89 0.79 -21.34
CA PHE A 257 -4.64 0.03 -21.36
C PHE A 257 -3.71 0.38 -22.54
N ALA A 258 -4.26 0.73 -23.71
CA ALA A 258 -3.43 1.12 -24.85
C ALA A 258 -2.68 2.44 -24.59
N GLN A 259 -3.36 3.41 -23.96
CA GLN A 259 -2.71 4.66 -23.52
C GLN A 259 -1.66 4.40 -22.45
N PHE A 260 -1.97 3.56 -21.45
CA PHE A 260 -1.00 3.14 -20.43
C PHE A 260 0.24 2.50 -21.08
N ALA A 261 0.03 1.52 -21.96
CA ALA A 261 1.09 0.82 -22.67
C ALA A 261 1.99 1.76 -23.50
N GLY A 262 1.39 2.82 -24.06
CA GLY A 262 2.10 3.88 -24.79
C GLY A 262 2.93 4.81 -23.90
N ARG A 263 2.61 4.89 -22.60
CA ARG A 263 3.34 5.70 -21.59
C ARG A 263 4.47 4.94 -20.93
N LEU A 264 4.53 3.62 -21.06
CA LEU A 264 5.63 2.81 -20.52
C LEU A 264 6.98 3.26 -21.09
N PRO A 265 7.99 3.52 -20.23
CA PRO A 265 9.33 3.90 -20.66
C PRO A 265 9.94 2.92 -21.66
N LYS A 266 10.78 3.41 -22.58
CA LYS A 266 11.39 2.55 -23.61
C LYS A 266 12.37 1.52 -23.01
N ASP A 267 12.97 1.85 -21.89
CA ASP A 267 13.90 1.06 -21.10
C ASP A 267 13.21 0.15 -20.06
N SER A 268 11.87 0.15 -20.00
CA SER A 268 11.14 -0.65 -19.03
C SER A 268 11.39 -2.15 -19.23
N ILE A 269 11.66 -2.86 -18.15
CA ILE A 269 11.70 -4.32 -18.09
C ILE A 269 10.54 -4.77 -17.21
N ILE A 270 9.77 -5.73 -17.71
CA ILE A 270 8.62 -6.30 -17.02
C ILE A 270 8.80 -7.81 -16.95
N SER A 271 8.62 -8.38 -15.77
CA SER A 271 8.52 -9.83 -15.58
C SER A 271 7.26 -10.18 -14.82
N ALA A 272 6.69 -11.33 -15.15
CA ALA A 272 5.55 -11.87 -14.43
C ALA A 272 5.62 -13.39 -14.39
N THR A 273 5.10 -13.96 -13.31
CA THR A 273 4.92 -15.40 -13.17
C THR A 273 3.49 -15.70 -12.75
N ALA A 274 3.02 -16.87 -13.19
CA ALA A 274 1.71 -17.41 -12.84
C ALA A 274 1.88 -18.89 -12.51
N ALA A 275 1.83 -19.23 -11.22
CA ALA A 275 1.80 -20.61 -10.76
C ALA A 275 0.36 -20.93 -10.33
N LYS A 276 -0.30 -21.79 -11.12
CA LYS A 276 -1.59 -22.36 -10.73
C LYS A 276 -1.35 -23.40 -9.65
N ARG A 277 -2.25 -23.43 -8.66
CA ARG A 277 -2.43 -24.58 -7.78
C ARG A 277 -3.07 -25.75 -8.52
#